data_AF-A0A7C3PY77-F1
#
_entry.id   AF-A0A7C3PY77-F1
#
_cell.length_a   1.000
_cell.length_b   1.000
_cell.length_c   1.000
_cell.angle_alpha   90.00
_cell.angle_beta   90.00
_cell.angle_gamma   90.00
#
_symmetry.space_group_name_H-M   'P 1'
#
loop_
_entity.id
_entity.type
_entity.pdbx_description
1 polymer ?
#
loop_
_entity_poly.entity_id
_entity_poly.type
_entity_poly.pdbx_seq_one_letter_code
_entity_poly.pdbx_strand_id
1 'polypeptide(L)'
;MGGRINPLSVDYGNDEQLALALFSARQDFGPIQLGVCWIHDDAPRALPIIAEALRGQSPPARLFNLVGSAAADPSLEKLPNAIAKEFPDIAWRRIVLGFVMRGKSSTWLGHDQICKGTLDAIDHDWEESIVGMTKPWGARPR
;
A
#
# COMPACT_ATOMS: atom_id res chain seq x y z
N MET A 1 10.35 7.86 23.13
CA MET A 1 11.11 6.76 22.50
C MET A 1 11.41 7.19 21.07
N GLY A 2 12.66 7.15 20.62
CA GLY A 2 13.03 7.49 19.25
C GLY A 2 13.08 6.25 18.38
N GLY A 3 12.42 6.28 17.21
CA GLY A 3 12.61 5.24 16.19
C GLY A 3 13.94 5.40 15.46
N ARG A 4 14.46 4.32 14.88
CA ARG A 4 15.59 4.34 13.95
C ARG A 4 15.08 4.07 12.54
N ILE A 5 15.56 4.85 11.58
CA ILE A 5 15.29 4.64 10.15
C ILE A 5 16.45 3.84 9.58
N ASN A 6 16.16 2.67 8.98
CA ASN A 6 17.13 1.84 8.27
C ASN A 6 16.75 1.83 6.77
N PRO A 7 17.32 2.73 5.95
CA PRO A 7 16.94 2.82 4.54
C PRO A 7 17.49 1.63 3.75
N LEU A 8 16.66 1.08 2.85
CA LEU A 8 17.07 0.09 1.85
C LEU A 8 16.97 0.75 0.48
N SER A 9 18.11 0.87 -0.22
CA SER A 9 18.15 1.40 -1.59
C SER A 9 18.03 0.24 -2.57
N VAL A 10 16.82 0.03 -3.09
CA VAL A 10 16.51 -1.10 -3.99
C VAL A 10 15.58 -0.63 -5.11
N ASP A 11 15.72 -1.21 -6.29
CA ASP A 11 14.81 -1.03 -7.41
C ASP A 11 13.66 -2.04 -7.33
N TYR A 12 12.41 -1.56 -7.34
CA TYR A 12 11.23 -2.43 -7.34
C TYR A 12 11.09 -3.26 -8.62
N GLY A 13 11.70 -2.84 -9.73
CA GLY A 13 11.76 -3.61 -10.97
C GLY A 13 12.81 -4.73 -10.95
N ASN A 14 13.66 -4.80 -9.92
CA ASN A 14 14.63 -5.87 -9.73
C ASN A 14 14.18 -6.84 -8.63
N ASP A 15 13.41 -7.83 -9.05
CA ASP A 15 12.80 -8.85 -8.18
C ASP A 15 13.81 -9.53 -7.23
N GLU A 16 14.97 -9.95 -7.75
CA GLU A 16 16.00 -10.65 -6.97
C GLU A 16 16.60 -9.74 -5.90
N GLN A 17 16.93 -8.50 -6.28
CA GLN A 17 17.52 -7.53 -5.35
C GLN A 17 16.52 -7.15 -4.25
N LEU A 18 15.25 -6.98 -4.58
CA LEU A 18 14.18 -6.70 -3.62
C LEU A 18 14.00 -7.84 -2.62
N ALA A 19 13.91 -9.08 -3.10
CA ALA A 19 13.76 -10.24 -2.23
C ALA A 19 14.97 -10.41 -1.29
N LEU A 20 16.19 -10.26 -1.81
CA LEU A 20 17.41 -10.36 -1.01
C LEU A 20 17.48 -9.26 0.06
N ALA A 21 17.16 -8.01 -0.30
CA ALA A 21 17.19 -6.89 0.64
C ALA A 21 16.18 -7.06 1.78
N LEU A 22 14.95 -7.52 1.48
CA LEU A 22 13.94 -7.81 2.49
C LEU A 22 14.34 -8.98 3.40
N PHE A 23 14.97 -10.02 2.84
CA PHE A 23 15.51 -11.12 3.62
C PHE A 23 16.59 -10.64 4.59
N SER A 24 17.58 -9.87 4.11
CA SER A 24 18.64 -9.30 4.96
C SER A 24 18.08 -8.40 6.04
N ALA A 25 17.12 -7.52 5.71
CA ALA A 25 16.48 -6.66 6.70
C ALA A 25 15.77 -7.44 7.81
N ARG A 26 15.16 -8.59 7.50
CA ARG A 26 14.54 -9.47 8.49
C ARG A 26 15.57 -10.14 9.41
N GLN A 27 16.75 -10.47 8.89
CA GLN A 27 17.84 -11.02 9.69
C GLN A 27 18.40 -9.96 10.65
N ASP A 28 18.57 -8.73 10.16
CA ASP A 28 19.23 -7.66 10.91
C ASP A 28 18.30 -6.98 11.93
N PHE A 29 17.01 -6.84 11.60
CA PHE A 29 16.05 -6.04 12.37
C PHE A 29 14.86 -6.84 12.91
N GLY A 30 14.76 -8.13 12.57
CA GLY A 30 13.65 -8.98 12.96
C GLY A 30 12.45 -8.91 11.99
N PRO A 31 11.34 -9.60 12.33
CA PRO A 31 10.20 -9.73 11.44
C PRO A 31 9.53 -8.38 11.17
N ILE A 32 9.14 -8.14 9.91
CA ILE A 32 8.41 -6.94 9.50
C ILE A 32 6.93 -7.17 9.80
N GLN A 33 6.36 -6.40 10.72
CA GLN A 33 4.96 -6.59 11.19
C GLN A 33 3.93 -5.78 10.39
N LEU A 34 4.38 -4.73 9.69
CA LEU A 34 3.55 -3.80 8.95
C LEU A 34 4.26 -3.39 7.66
N GLY A 35 3.61 -3.63 6.51
CA GLY A 35 4.00 -3.08 5.21
C GLY A 35 3.04 -1.98 4.79
N VAL A 36 3.59 -0.87 4.28
CA VAL A 36 2.82 0.21 3.65
C VAL A 36 3.43 0.45 2.28
N CYS A 37 2.73 0.05 1.23
CA CYS A 37 3.25 -0.03 -0.13
C CYS A 37 2.47 0.91 -1.05
N TRP A 38 3.16 1.87 -1.66
CA TRP A 38 2.65 2.65 -2.78
C TRP A 38 3.51 2.36 -4.00
N ILE A 39 3.15 1.29 -4.71
CA ILE A 39 3.94 0.73 -5.82
C ILE A 39 3.18 1.00 -7.11
N HIS A 40 3.89 1.49 -8.12
CA HIS A 40 3.33 1.75 -9.45
C HIS A 40 3.24 0.46 -10.27
N ASP A 41 2.41 0.48 -11.33
CA ASP A 41 2.11 -0.70 -12.14
C ASP A 41 3.32 -1.20 -12.99
N ASP A 42 4.43 -0.47 -12.98
CA ASP A 42 5.69 -0.83 -13.66
C ASP A 42 6.50 -1.91 -12.93
N ALA A 43 6.15 -2.23 -11.68
CA ALA A 43 6.79 -3.29 -10.88
C ALA A 43 5.77 -4.33 -10.36
N PRO A 44 5.14 -5.12 -11.24
CA PRO A 44 4.02 -6.01 -10.88
C PRO A 44 4.38 -7.13 -9.89
N ARG A 45 5.66 -7.50 -9.80
CA ARG A 45 6.16 -8.56 -8.91
C ARG A 45 6.57 -8.05 -7.52
N ALA A 46 6.73 -6.74 -7.34
CA ALA A 46 7.19 -6.16 -6.09
C ALA A 46 6.24 -6.44 -4.92
N LEU A 47 4.92 -6.26 -5.12
CA LEU A 47 3.94 -6.47 -4.05
C LEU A 47 3.85 -7.94 -3.61
N PRO A 48 3.82 -8.95 -4.50
CA PRO A 48 3.98 -10.36 -4.13
C PRO A 48 5.28 -10.68 -3.39
N ILE A 49 6.42 -10.10 -3.81
CA ILE A 49 7.72 -10.32 -3.13
C ILE A 49 7.69 -9.77 -1.70
N ILE A 50 7.12 -8.58 -1.52
CA ILE A 50 6.93 -7.99 -0.19
C ILE A 50 5.98 -8.84 0.65
N ALA A 51 4.88 -9.31 0.06
CA ALA A 51 3.94 -10.19 0.75
C ALA A 51 4.66 -11.46 1.25
N GLU A 52 5.41 -12.16 0.40
CA GLU A 52 6.18 -13.34 0.79
C GLU A 52 7.12 -13.04 1.97
N ALA A 53 7.79 -11.88 1.95
CA ALA A 53 8.65 -11.45 3.05
C ALA A 53 7.90 -11.15 4.36
N LEU A 54 6.57 -10.99 4.35
CA LEU A 54 5.74 -10.71 5.52
C LEU A 54 5.09 -11.96 6.13
N ARG A 55 5.16 -13.12 5.46
CA ARG A 55 4.45 -14.35 5.85
C ARG A 55 5.02 -15.04 7.08
N GLY A 56 4.23 -16.00 7.60
CA GLY A 56 4.70 -16.99 8.57
C GLY A 56 4.90 -16.46 9.99
N GLN A 57 4.19 -15.38 10.34
CA GLN A 57 4.28 -14.74 11.65
C GLN A 57 2.92 -14.69 12.34
N SER A 58 2.95 -14.73 13.67
CA SER A 58 1.78 -14.66 14.54
C SER A 58 1.97 -13.54 15.57
N PRO A 59 1.11 -12.51 15.62
CA PRO A 59 -0.05 -12.29 14.73
C PRO A 59 0.36 -12.05 13.26
N PRO A 60 -0.57 -12.26 12.30
CA PRO A 60 -0.35 -11.95 10.89
C PRO A 60 0.21 -10.55 10.66
N ALA A 61 1.14 -10.41 9.72
CA ALA A 61 1.57 -9.10 9.25
C ALA A 61 0.40 -8.35 8.61
N ARG A 62 0.37 -7.03 8.76
CA ARG A 62 -0.57 -6.18 8.03
C ARG A 62 0.10 -5.57 6.81
N LEU A 63 -0.56 -5.59 5.66
CA LEU A 63 -0.04 -5.02 4.42
C LEU A 63 -1.05 -4.05 3.83
N PHE A 64 -0.74 -2.75 3.93
CA PHE A 64 -1.52 -1.66 3.36
C PHE A 64 -1.02 -1.33 1.96
N ASN A 65 -1.82 -1.65 0.95
CA ASN A 65 -1.54 -1.27 -0.43
C ASN A 65 -2.26 0.04 -0.78
N LEU A 66 -1.48 1.08 -1.07
CA LEU A 66 -1.94 2.37 -1.54
C LEU A 66 -2.11 2.32 -3.04
N VAL A 67 -3.32 2.57 -3.51
CA VAL A 67 -3.66 2.56 -4.93
C VAL A 67 -4.24 3.90 -5.36
N GLY A 68 -3.96 4.30 -6.60
CA GLY A 68 -4.54 5.53 -7.17
C GLY A 68 -6.06 5.44 -7.33
N SER A 69 -6.70 6.60 -7.50
CA SER A 69 -8.15 6.71 -7.66
C SER A 69 -8.74 5.82 -8.77
N ALA A 70 -7.94 5.46 -9.80
CA ALA A 70 -8.34 4.54 -10.86
C ALA A 70 -8.76 3.16 -10.32
N ALA A 71 -8.17 2.70 -9.21
CA ALA A 71 -8.51 1.43 -8.58
C ALA A 71 -9.86 1.43 -7.83
N ALA A 72 -10.56 2.58 -7.77
CA ALA A 72 -11.96 2.63 -7.33
C ALA A 72 -12.95 2.43 -8.47
N ASP A 73 -12.48 2.27 -9.71
CA ASP A 73 -13.35 1.93 -10.82
C ASP A 73 -13.99 0.56 -10.58
N PRO A 74 -15.33 0.47 -10.44
CA PRO A 74 -16.03 -0.78 -10.16
C PRO A 74 -15.96 -1.77 -11.32
N SER A 75 -15.51 -1.36 -12.52
CA SER A 75 -15.32 -2.24 -13.68
C SER A 75 -13.97 -2.95 -13.70
N LEU A 76 -13.01 -2.53 -12.87
CA LEU A 76 -11.70 -3.17 -12.78
C LEU A 76 -11.72 -4.25 -11.69
N GLU A 77 -11.17 -5.42 -12.00
CA GLU A 77 -10.90 -6.41 -10.96
C GLU A 77 -9.98 -5.79 -9.92
N LYS A 78 -10.37 -5.88 -8.64
CA LYS A 78 -9.54 -5.41 -7.54
C LYS A 78 -8.32 -6.32 -7.45
N LEU A 79 -7.17 -5.89 -8.00
CA LEU A 79 -5.86 -6.55 -7.87
C LEU A 79 -5.57 -7.15 -6.47
N PRO A 80 -5.91 -6.48 -5.34
CA PRO A 80 -5.73 -7.07 -4.01
C PRO A 80 -6.44 -8.41 -3.81
N ASN A 81 -7.55 -8.68 -4.51
CA ASN A 81 -8.29 -9.93 -4.36
C ASN A 81 -7.53 -11.15 -4.91
N ALA A 82 -6.66 -10.98 -5.89
CA ALA A 82 -5.86 -12.08 -6.43
C ALA A 82 -4.69 -12.40 -5.49
N ILE A 83 -3.94 -11.37 -5.09
CA ILE A 83 -2.77 -11.51 -4.24
C ILE A 83 -3.17 -11.92 -2.82
N ALA A 84 -4.29 -11.41 -2.28
CA ALA A 84 -4.79 -11.84 -0.97
C ALA A 84 -5.19 -13.32 -0.92
N LYS A 85 -5.59 -13.92 -2.05
CA LYS A 85 -5.84 -15.36 -2.14
C LYS A 85 -4.55 -16.19 -2.14
N GLU A 86 -3.49 -15.66 -2.74
CA GLU A 86 -2.16 -16.29 -2.75
C GLU A 86 -1.51 -16.26 -1.35
N PHE A 87 -1.76 -15.19 -0.59
CA PHE A 87 -1.18 -14.96 0.73
C PHE A 87 -2.26 -14.79 1.82
N PRO A 88 -2.96 -15.88 2.19
CA PRO A 88 -4.08 -15.83 3.15
C PRO A 88 -3.62 -15.59 4.59
N ASP A 89 -2.33 -15.76 4.89
CA ASP A 89 -1.72 -15.54 6.21
C ASP A 89 -1.28 -14.09 6.46
N ILE A 90 -1.60 -13.18 5.54
CA ILE A 90 -1.35 -11.74 5.66
C ILE A 90 -2.69 -11.01 5.80
N ALA A 91 -2.74 -10.04 6.70
CA ALA A 91 -3.85 -9.12 6.83
C ALA A 91 -3.77 -8.04 5.75
N TRP A 92 -4.37 -8.32 4.60
CA TRP A 92 -4.44 -7.39 3.46
C TRP A 92 -5.35 -6.20 3.75
N ARG A 93 -4.86 -5.00 3.42
CA ARG A 93 -5.56 -3.73 3.58
C ARG A 93 -5.38 -2.89 2.33
N ARG A 94 -6.41 -2.13 1.96
CA ARG A 94 -6.38 -1.26 0.78
C ARG A 94 -6.70 0.18 1.15
N ILE A 95 -5.86 1.09 0.66
CA ILE A 95 -6.08 2.53 0.79
C ILE A 95 -6.18 3.13 -0.60
N VAL A 96 -7.36 3.60 -0.96
CA VAL A 96 -7.56 4.26 -2.26
C VAL A 96 -7.33 5.76 -2.11
N LEU A 97 -6.36 6.28 -2.86
CA LEU A 97 -6.05 7.69 -2.94
C LEU A 97 -6.94 8.37 -3.97
N GLY A 98 -7.93 9.13 -3.50
CA GLY A 98 -8.84 9.92 -4.31
C GLY A 98 -8.31 11.29 -4.69
N PHE A 99 -9.24 12.23 -4.81
CA PHE A 99 -9.00 13.66 -5.00
C PHE A 99 -9.90 14.46 -4.04
N VAL A 100 -9.72 15.78 -4.00
CA VAL A 100 -10.59 16.67 -3.23
C VAL A 100 -11.24 17.70 -4.13
N MET A 101 -12.48 18.09 -3.80
CA MET A 101 -13.19 19.15 -4.50
C MET A 101 -12.90 20.51 -3.86
N ARG A 102 -12.60 21.51 -4.69
CA ARG A 102 -12.55 22.93 -4.34
C ARG A 102 -13.64 23.66 -5.11
N GLY A 103 -14.85 23.68 -4.53
CA GLY A 103 -16.03 24.20 -5.21
C GLY A 103 -16.38 23.34 -6.44
N LYS A 104 -16.19 23.89 -7.64
CA LYS A 104 -16.49 23.21 -8.92
C LYS A 104 -15.28 22.51 -9.56
N SER A 105 -14.07 22.74 -9.06
CA SER A 105 -12.86 22.09 -9.54
C SER A 105 -12.38 21.03 -8.54
N SER A 106 -11.48 20.16 -8.98
CA SER A 106 -10.83 19.17 -8.15
C SER A 106 -9.33 19.37 -8.13
N THR A 107 -8.68 18.89 -7.08
CA THR A 107 -7.22 18.83 -6.97
C THR A 107 -6.79 17.49 -6.41
N TRP A 108 -5.59 17.06 -6.77
CA TRP A 108 -4.96 15.91 -6.13
C TRP A 108 -4.80 16.12 -4.62
N LEU A 109 -4.71 15.02 -3.88
CA LEU A 109 -4.41 15.03 -2.46
C LEU A 109 -3.00 15.60 -2.22
N GLY A 110 -2.87 16.45 -1.22
CA GLY A 110 -1.57 16.88 -0.71
C GLY A 110 -0.93 15.80 0.17
N HIS A 111 0.38 15.95 0.44
CA HIS A 111 1.14 15.05 1.31
C HIS A 111 0.47 14.84 2.67
N ASP A 112 0.08 15.91 3.36
CA ASP A 112 -0.55 15.84 4.68
C ASP A 112 -1.85 15.02 4.68
N GLN A 113 -2.62 15.11 3.59
CA GLN A 113 -3.88 14.37 3.46
C GLN A 113 -3.63 12.88 3.24
N ILE A 114 -2.65 12.55 2.38
CA ILE A 114 -2.23 11.16 2.15
C ILE A 114 -1.69 10.56 3.45
N CYS A 115 -0.78 11.25 4.13
CA CYS A 115 -0.19 10.80 5.38
C CYS A 115 -1.24 10.60 6.47
N LYS A 116 -2.10 11.59 6.70
CA LYS A 116 -3.17 11.49 7.69
C LYS A 116 -4.11 10.33 7.39
N GLY A 117 -4.62 10.24 6.16
CA GLY A 117 -5.54 9.17 5.79
C GLY A 117 -4.90 7.78 5.86
N THR A 118 -3.60 7.69 5.57
CA THR A 118 -2.84 6.43 5.70
C THR A 118 -2.68 6.02 7.15
N LEU A 119 -2.31 6.96 8.02
CA LEU A 119 -2.19 6.71 9.47
C LEU A 119 -3.55 6.33 10.07
N ASP A 120 -4.62 7.06 9.74
CA ASP A 120 -5.97 6.76 10.22
C ASP A 120 -6.39 5.33 9.84
N ALA A 121 -6.09 4.88 8.62
CA ALA A 121 -6.37 3.51 8.17
C ALA A 121 -5.54 2.45 8.92
N ILE A 122 -4.28 2.76 9.24
CA ILE A 122 -3.40 1.88 10.02
C ILE A 122 -3.88 1.76 11.47
N ASP A 123 -4.28 2.87 12.09
CA ASP A 123 -4.70 2.92 13.49
C ASP A 123 -6.03 2.19 13.71
N HIS A 124 -6.97 2.32 12.76
CA HIS A 124 -8.27 1.63 12.83
C HIS A 124 -8.28 0.23 12.20
N ASP A 125 -7.19 -0.15 11.53
CA ASP A 125 -7.02 -1.42 10.83
C ASP A 125 -8.12 -1.72 9.78
N TRP A 126 -8.53 -0.71 9.02
CA TRP A 126 -9.59 -0.85 8.02
C TRP A 126 -9.14 -1.70 6.81
N GLU A 127 -9.91 -2.75 6.48
CA GLU A 127 -9.68 -3.59 5.29
C GLU A 127 -9.66 -2.77 4.00
N GLU A 128 -10.54 -1.79 3.89
CA GLU A 128 -10.58 -0.86 2.77
C GLU A 128 -10.92 0.55 3.28
N SER A 129 -10.19 1.54 2.79
CA SER A 129 -10.41 2.95 3.09
C SER A 129 -10.19 3.81 1.85
N ILE A 130 -10.77 5.02 1.87
CA ILE A 130 -10.62 6.01 0.81
C ILE A 130 -10.13 7.30 1.45
N VAL A 131 -9.02 7.84 0.93
CA VAL A 131 -8.53 9.17 1.30
C VAL A 131 -9.08 10.17 0.27
N GLY A 132 -9.80 11.18 0.74
CA GLY A 132 -10.52 12.11 -0.13
C GLY A 132 -11.78 11.47 -0.73
N MET A 133 -11.99 11.65 -2.04
CA MET A 133 -13.15 11.12 -2.75
C MET A 133 -12.77 10.59 -4.13
N THR A 134 -13.47 9.55 -4.57
CA THR A 134 -13.29 8.89 -5.87
C THR A 134 -14.44 9.19 -6.83
N LYS A 135 -15.49 9.87 -6.35
CA LYS A 135 -16.68 10.24 -7.11
C LYS A 135 -16.97 11.74 -6.96
N PRO A 136 -17.56 12.38 -7.99
CA PRO A 136 -17.97 11.82 -9.28
C PRO A 136 -16.79 11.57 -10.22
N TRP A 137 -16.86 10.52 -11.06
CA TRP A 137 -15.69 10.04 -11.81
C TRP A 137 -15.15 11.05 -12.82
N GLY A 138 -16.05 11.83 -13.43
CA GLY A 138 -15.70 12.93 -14.35
C GLY A 138 -15.09 14.16 -13.68
N ALA A 139 -15.03 14.22 -12.35
CA ALA A 139 -14.36 15.30 -11.62
C ALA A 139 -12.92 14.95 -11.26
N ARG A 140 -12.38 13.81 -11.68
CA ARG A 140 -10.98 13.48 -11.42
C ARG A 140 -10.05 14.48 -12.13
N PRO A 141 -9.02 15.02 -11.46
CA PRO A 141 -8.07 15.92 -12.12
C PRO A 141 -7.41 15.21 -13.32
N ARG A 142 -7.21 15.96 -14.41
CA ARG A 142 -6.40 15.51 -15.56
C ARG A 142 -4.93 15.73 -15.30
#